data_AF-A0A0C2ZAK8-F1
#
_entry.id   AF-A0A0C2ZAK8-F1
#
_cell.length_a   1.000
_cell.length_b   1.000
_cell.length_c   1.000
_cell.angle_alpha   90.00
_cell.angle_beta   90.00
_cell.angle_gamma   90.00
#
_symmetry.space_group_name_H-M   'P 1'
#
loop_
_entity.id
_entity.type
_entity.pdbx_description
1 polymer ?
#
loop_
_entity_poly.entity_id
_entity_poly.type
_entity_poly.pdbx_seq_one_letter_code
_entity_poly.pdbx_strand_id
1 'polypeptide(L)'
;MAHAVFQALENLLLRSSAEATPFVPPIIQTGMQYIKYDPNYTGGDDDEDMVEADEEEEDEELDDEYSDDEDTTYKIRRAATKLLSSVIVTRPELLTVRLEVWATYVALLNQTSTYGGLPQASSDGDSVMRGKRKRDSEERMDVEETPYTLLKSQIPSLSKALLAQLRSSKTAPATLQAGFQVLHALLSVLPGSLPAQVSQIVITVKGVLSQPPTTSTSTLHLSCLSFLGLFFSTHAPSVFAPSLPTLTPVLLKSLGERHPRVAAESFRTFSALLNATRPVKNGDFAERVYDQALQRLTTNDTDAEVRACAEDCIADLWVCASDVVAREVEMSDAWVGSCVEWVMGLLKKSGRGGKTELFTALDTLLRRYQSGVPDELPPTLVLQVKPYITTSDISVLSQALSLLAALLDLAPSTTFPAVERELLSDIYPIAHSPLVSGAALDALLSFFSALVQADLQIATHVVPNLVIAVEKGQRTDANMMN
;
A
#
# COMPACT_ATOMS: atom_id res chain seq x y z
N MET A 1 -24.94 -11.40 27.10
CA MET A 1 -25.13 -12.86 27.33
C MET A 1 -24.17 -13.75 26.52
N ALA A 2 -23.92 -13.46 25.23
CA ALA A 2 -23.04 -14.28 24.37
C ALA A 2 -21.57 -14.40 24.85
N HIS A 3 -20.99 -13.34 25.43
CA HIS A 3 -19.62 -13.32 25.95
C HIS A 3 -19.32 -14.46 26.95
N ALA A 4 -20.18 -14.66 27.96
CA ALA A 4 -19.97 -15.67 29.00
C ALA A 4 -20.05 -17.10 28.45
N VAL A 5 -20.88 -17.33 27.43
CA VAL A 5 -21.00 -18.64 26.76
C VAL A 5 -19.71 -18.98 26.03
N PHE A 6 -19.13 -18.02 25.30
CA PHE A 6 -17.85 -18.25 24.61
C PHE A 6 -16.70 -18.54 25.58
N GLN A 7 -16.65 -17.85 26.72
CA GLN A 7 -15.64 -18.10 27.73
C GLN A 7 -15.82 -19.48 28.42
N ALA A 8 -17.07 -19.94 28.59
CA ALA A 8 -17.35 -21.28 29.08
C ALA A 8 -16.93 -22.35 28.06
N LEU A 9 -17.26 -22.15 26.78
CA LEU A 9 -16.87 -23.06 25.69
C LEU A 9 -15.35 -23.14 25.53
N GLU A 10 -14.64 -22.01 25.65
CA GLU A 10 -13.17 -21.96 25.65
C GLU A 10 -12.60 -22.81 26.79
N ASN A 11 -13.09 -22.63 28.01
CA ASN A 11 -12.64 -23.42 29.17
C ASN A 11 -12.92 -24.92 29.01
N LEU A 12 -14.07 -25.29 28.42
CA LEU A 12 -14.40 -26.68 28.12
C LEU A 12 -13.43 -27.26 27.07
N LEU A 13 -13.11 -26.53 26.01
CA LEU A 13 -12.13 -26.97 25.01
C LEU A 13 -10.74 -27.16 25.61
N LEU A 14 -10.31 -26.25 26.50
CA LEU A 14 -9.00 -26.31 27.15
C LEU A 14 -8.89 -27.45 28.18
N ARG A 15 -9.99 -27.83 28.85
CA ARG A 15 -9.98 -28.81 29.94
C ARG A 15 -10.46 -30.22 29.55
N SER A 16 -11.36 -30.35 28.58
CA SER A 16 -11.94 -31.63 28.13
C SER A 16 -11.84 -31.80 26.61
N SER A 17 -10.61 -31.73 26.11
CA SER A 17 -10.28 -31.78 24.68
C SER A 17 -10.60 -33.11 23.98
N ALA A 18 -10.96 -34.19 24.65
CA ALA A 18 -11.40 -35.42 23.97
C ALA A 18 -12.93 -35.47 23.81
N GLU A 19 -13.68 -35.01 24.81
CA GLU A 19 -15.15 -35.10 24.86
C GLU A 19 -15.82 -34.00 24.06
N ALA A 20 -15.19 -32.81 23.97
CA ALA A 20 -15.72 -31.69 23.20
C ALA A 20 -15.67 -31.90 21.66
N THR A 21 -15.12 -33.02 21.17
CA THR A 21 -14.76 -33.23 19.74
C THR A 21 -15.95 -33.13 18.80
N PRO A 22 -17.09 -33.78 19.11
CA PRO A 22 -18.26 -33.74 18.24
C PRO A 22 -18.87 -32.33 18.13
N PHE A 23 -18.61 -31.47 19.11
CA PHE A 23 -19.18 -30.13 19.23
C PHE A 23 -18.30 -29.04 18.61
N VAL A 24 -17.10 -29.37 18.13
CA VAL A 24 -16.20 -28.41 17.49
C VAL A 24 -16.83 -27.72 16.26
N PRO A 25 -17.49 -28.43 15.31
CA PRO A 25 -18.10 -27.77 14.15
C PRO A 25 -19.16 -26.71 14.50
N PRO A 26 -20.16 -26.96 15.38
CA PRO A 26 -21.11 -25.92 15.76
C PRO A 26 -20.45 -24.80 16.56
N ILE A 27 -19.45 -25.08 17.41
CA ILE A 27 -18.68 -24.04 18.12
C ILE A 27 -18.00 -23.08 17.14
N ILE A 28 -17.38 -23.61 16.08
CA ILE A 28 -16.75 -22.81 15.03
C ILE A 28 -17.80 -21.96 14.30
N GLN A 29 -18.93 -22.55 13.92
CA GLN A 29 -20.01 -21.84 13.23
C GLN A 29 -20.53 -20.65 14.04
N THR A 30 -20.77 -20.84 15.33
CA THR A 30 -21.21 -19.76 16.22
C THR A 30 -20.11 -18.71 16.43
N GLY A 31 -18.86 -19.13 16.66
CA GLY A 31 -17.73 -18.19 16.75
C GLY A 31 -17.58 -17.31 15.50
N MET A 32 -17.83 -17.88 14.32
CA MET A 32 -17.79 -17.18 13.03
C MET A 32 -18.92 -16.18 12.80
N GLN A 33 -20.10 -16.44 13.35
CA GLN A 33 -21.21 -15.50 13.29
C GLN A 33 -20.91 -14.27 14.16
N TYR A 34 -20.43 -14.50 15.38
CA TYR A 34 -20.29 -13.43 16.37
C TYR A 34 -19.00 -12.64 16.27
N ILE A 35 -18.00 -13.12 15.54
CA ILE A 35 -16.83 -12.30 15.22
C ILE A 35 -17.17 -11.15 14.26
N LYS A 36 -18.15 -11.36 13.38
CA LYS A 36 -18.67 -10.35 12.44
C LYS A 36 -19.74 -9.45 13.06
N TYR A 37 -20.07 -9.66 14.32
CA TYR A 37 -21.18 -8.96 14.95
C TYR A 37 -20.82 -7.48 15.12
N ASP A 38 -21.63 -6.62 14.52
CA ASP A 38 -21.60 -5.18 14.68
C ASP A 38 -23.04 -4.64 14.77
N PRO A 39 -23.57 -4.42 15.98
CA PRO A 39 -24.89 -3.83 16.20
C PRO A 39 -25.03 -2.40 15.68
N ASN A 40 -23.91 -1.68 15.54
CA ASN A 40 -23.90 -0.26 15.17
C ASN A 40 -23.63 -0.05 13.67
N TYR A 41 -23.50 -1.12 12.87
CA TYR A 41 -23.33 -1.01 11.42
C TYR A 41 -24.69 -0.75 10.75
N THR A 42 -25.04 0.53 10.62
CA THR A 42 -26.07 0.99 9.67
C THR A 42 -25.48 0.91 8.27
N GLY A 43 -25.36 -0.29 7.72
CA GLY A 43 -25.08 -0.46 6.31
C GLY A 43 -26.19 0.22 5.53
N GLY A 44 -25.87 1.31 4.85
CA GLY A 44 -26.73 1.89 3.82
C GLY A 44 -26.91 0.84 2.73
N ASP A 45 -28.02 0.11 2.80
CA ASP A 45 -28.64 -0.42 1.60
C ASP A 45 -29.63 0.64 1.13
N ASP A 46 -29.37 1.10 -0.08
CA ASP A 46 -30.29 1.85 -0.92
C ASP A 46 -31.64 1.12 -1.04
N ASP A 47 -32.67 1.92 -1.30
CA ASP A 47 -34.05 1.54 -1.63
C ASP A 47 -34.95 1.13 -0.46
N GLU A 48 -35.71 2.09 0.09
CA GLU A 48 -37.17 2.14 -0.07
C GLU A 48 -37.76 3.41 0.59
N ASP A 49 -38.36 4.26 -0.25
CA ASP A 49 -39.44 5.21 0.00
C ASP A 49 -39.21 6.36 1.02
N MET A 50 -38.65 7.45 0.50
CA MET A 50 -38.83 8.80 1.05
C MET A 50 -40.32 9.19 1.02
N VAL A 51 -41.04 8.89 2.10
CA VAL A 51 -42.37 9.45 2.34
C VAL A 51 -42.17 10.91 2.76
N GLU A 52 -42.53 11.84 1.88
CA GLU A 52 -42.66 13.26 2.23
C GLU A 52 -43.68 13.41 3.37
N ALA A 53 -43.24 13.96 4.49
CA ALA A 53 -44.10 14.53 5.51
C ALA A 53 -43.54 15.90 5.89
N ASP A 54 -44.09 16.94 5.25
CA ASP A 54 -44.17 18.27 5.85
C ASP A 54 -45.08 18.17 7.10
N GLU A 55 -44.60 18.62 8.25
CA GLU A 55 -45.29 19.57 9.16
C GLU A 55 -44.46 19.78 10.45
N GLU A 56 -44.01 21.03 10.60
CA GLU A 56 -43.90 21.89 11.81
C GLU A 56 -43.32 21.37 13.15
N GLU A 57 -42.28 22.11 13.58
CA GLU A 57 -41.80 22.46 14.94
C GLU A 57 -42.20 21.58 16.16
N GLU A 58 -41.19 21.06 16.87
CA GLU A 58 -40.91 21.42 18.27
C GLU A 58 -39.57 20.83 18.73
N ASP A 59 -38.74 21.69 19.34
CA ASP A 59 -37.51 21.33 20.04
C ASP A 59 -37.83 20.36 21.20
N GLU A 60 -37.58 19.07 21.02
CA GLU A 60 -37.45 18.11 22.13
C GLU A 60 -35.99 17.68 22.29
N GLU A 61 -35.53 17.88 23.52
CA GLU A 61 -34.23 17.53 24.08
C GLU A 61 -33.70 16.16 23.59
N LEU A 62 -32.79 16.19 22.61
CA LEU A 62 -31.90 15.07 22.29
C LEU A 62 -30.75 15.01 23.32
N ASP A 63 -31.10 14.83 24.60
CA ASP A 63 -30.16 14.41 25.63
C ASP A 63 -30.73 13.13 26.27
N ASP A 64 -29.90 12.08 26.30
CA ASP A 64 -30.12 10.76 26.90
C ASP A 64 -30.62 9.59 26.02
N GLU A 65 -29.82 9.16 25.03
CA GLU A 65 -29.62 7.70 24.83
C GLU A 65 -28.29 7.32 24.14
N TYR A 66 -27.17 7.89 24.56
CA TYR A 66 -25.88 7.20 24.38
C TYR A 66 -25.71 6.20 25.53
N SER A 67 -26.43 5.08 25.44
CA SER A 67 -26.22 3.92 26.31
C SER A 67 -24.76 3.46 26.17
N ASP A 68 -24.11 3.19 27.31
CA ASP A 68 -22.76 2.60 27.49
C ASP A 68 -22.60 1.18 26.86
N ASP A 69 -23.51 0.79 25.96
CA ASP A 69 -23.56 -0.48 25.24
C ASP A 69 -22.56 -0.57 24.06
N GLU A 70 -21.84 0.51 23.74
CA GLU A 70 -20.68 0.49 22.80
C GLU A 70 -19.65 -0.59 23.20
N ASP A 71 -19.57 -0.93 24.48
CA ASP A 71 -18.60 -1.85 25.06
C ASP A 71 -19.00 -3.34 24.95
N THR A 72 -20.19 -3.67 24.42
CA THR A 72 -20.65 -5.08 24.33
C THR A 72 -20.13 -5.79 23.09
N THR A 73 -20.05 -5.09 21.98
CA THR A 73 -19.70 -5.65 20.67
C THR A 73 -18.26 -6.12 20.63
N TYR A 74 -17.31 -5.29 21.05
CA TYR A 74 -15.90 -5.68 21.05
C TYR A 74 -15.63 -6.85 22.03
N LYS A 75 -16.31 -6.91 23.19
CA LYS A 75 -16.21 -8.03 24.14
C LYS A 75 -16.66 -9.33 23.48
N ILE A 76 -17.77 -9.30 22.73
CA ILE A 76 -18.29 -10.45 22.00
C ILE A 76 -17.30 -10.89 20.91
N ARG A 77 -16.77 -9.95 20.10
CA ARG A 77 -15.75 -10.24 19.07
C ARG A 77 -14.45 -10.80 19.68
N ARG A 78 -14.01 -10.27 20.82
CA ARG A 78 -12.83 -10.73 21.58
C ARG A 78 -13.03 -12.15 22.11
N ALA A 79 -14.18 -12.44 22.71
CA ALA A 79 -14.47 -13.78 23.24
C ALA A 79 -14.62 -14.81 22.10
N ALA A 80 -15.21 -14.44 20.97
CA ALA A 80 -15.24 -15.28 19.77
C ALA A 80 -13.83 -15.57 19.23
N THR A 81 -12.94 -14.57 19.21
CA THR A 81 -11.54 -14.72 18.81
C THR A 81 -10.78 -15.69 19.73
N LYS A 82 -10.92 -15.52 21.06
CA LYS A 82 -10.31 -16.42 22.05
C LYS A 82 -10.80 -17.86 21.90
N LEU A 83 -12.12 -18.03 21.73
CA LEU A 83 -12.74 -19.34 21.49
C LEU A 83 -12.19 -20.02 20.24
N LEU A 84 -12.20 -19.35 19.09
CA LEU A 84 -11.68 -19.89 17.82
C LEU A 84 -10.18 -20.21 17.92
N SER A 85 -9.40 -19.38 18.61
CA SER A 85 -7.99 -19.63 18.88
C SER A 85 -7.79 -20.88 19.76
N SER A 86 -8.61 -21.07 20.79
CA SER A 86 -8.51 -22.23 21.69
C SER A 86 -8.78 -23.54 20.95
N VAL A 87 -9.70 -23.55 19.97
CA VAL A 87 -9.95 -24.71 19.09
C VAL A 87 -8.68 -25.08 18.31
N ILE A 88 -7.96 -24.08 17.77
CA ILE A 88 -6.75 -24.30 16.97
C ILE A 88 -5.61 -24.86 17.82
N VAL A 89 -5.41 -24.33 19.02
CA VAL A 89 -4.32 -24.74 19.92
C VAL A 89 -4.57 -26.13 20.52
N THR A 90 -5.81 -26.42 20.91
CA THR A 90 -6.14 -27.69 21.58
C THR A 90 -6.25 -28.86 20.62
N ARG A 91 -6.54 -28.61 19.34
CA ARG A 91 -6.87 -29.66 18.36
C ARG A 91 -6.20 -29.45 17.00
N PRO A 92 -4.87 -29.48 16.96
CA PRO A 92 -4.16 -29.38 15.69
C PRO A 92 -4.55 -30.52 14.73
N GLU A 93 -4.99 -31.69 15.20
CA GLU A 93 -5.41 -32.82 14.37
C GLU A 93 -6.68 -32.53 13.55
N LEU A 94 -7.64 -31.76 14.07
CA LEU A 94 -8.86 -31.41 13.32
C LEU A 94 -8.60 -30.40 12.19
N LEU A 95 -7.48 -29.67 12.26
CA LEU A 95 -7.01 -28.80 11.18
C LEU A 95 -6.66 -29.59 9.90
N THR A 96 -6.26 -30.86 10.03
CA THR A 96 -5.92 -31.70 8.87
C THR A 96 -7.13 -32.20 8.09
N VAL A 97 -8.34 -32.11 8.67
CA VAL A 97 -9.55 -32.76 8.14
C VAL A 97 -10.55 -31.77 7.54
N ARG A 98 -10.49 -30.48 7.91
CA ARG A 98 -11.51 -29.49 7.51
C ARG A 98 -10.91 -28.15 7.08
N LEU A 99 -10.79 -27.96 5.76
CA LEU A 99 -10.40 -26.69 5.12
C LEU A 99 -11.29 -25.51 5.58
N GLU A 100 -12.53 -25.79 5.99
CA GLU A 100 -13.46 -24.83 6.59
C GLU A 100 -12.88 -24.13 7.83
N VAL A 101 -12.07 -24.81 8.63
CA VAL A 101 -11.44 -24.24 9.84
C VAL A 101 -10.35 -23.24 9.45
N TRP A 102 -9.68 -23.45 8.31
CA TRP A 102 -8.63 -22.56 7.82
C TRP A 102 -9.24 -21.33 7.14
N ALA A 103 -10.31 -21.53 6.37
CA ALA A 103 -11.12 -20.42 5.83
C ALA A 103 -11.71 -19.56 6.95
N THR A 104 -12.18 -20.20 8.03
CA THR A 104 -12.62 -19.55 9.28
C THR A 104 -11.51 -18.69 9.88
N TYR A 105 -10.29 -19.23 9.96
CA TYR A 105 -9.15 -18.50 10.51
C TYR A 105 -8.74 -17.31 9.63
N VAL A 106 -8.77 -17.44 8.31
CA VAL A 106 -8.56 -16.30 7.38
C VAL A 106 -9.61 -15.21 7.62
N ALA A 107 -10.88 -15.58 7.78
CA ALA A 107 -11.94 -14.62 8.05
C ALA A 107 -11.79 -13.93 9.42
N LEU A 108 -11.33 -14.66 10.44
CA LEU A 108 -10.97 -14.13 11.77
C LEU A 108 -9.83 -13.12 11.68
N LEU A 109 -8.77 -13.45 10.94
CA LEU A 109 -7.61 -12.59 10.74
C LEU A 109 -8.01 -11.28 10.04
N ASN A 110 -8.75 -11.37 8.94
CA ASN A 110 -9.19 -10.18 8.21
C ASN A 110 -10.03 -9.24 9.09
N GLN A 111 -10.93 -9.79 9.91
CA GLN A 111 -11.73 -8.99 10.84
C GLN A 111 -10.90 -8.42 11.99
N THR A 112 -9.87 -9.14 12.45
CA THR A 112 -8.92 -8.61 13.44
C THR A 112 -8.11 -7.46 12.85
N SER A 113 -7.81 -7.47 11.55
CA SER A 113 -7.20 -6.32 10.86
C SER A 113 -8.10 -5.09 10.88
N THR A 114 -9.40 -5.26 10.63
CA THR A 114 -10.35 -4.15 10.50
C THR A 114 -10.81 -3.61 11.85
N TYR A 115 -11.03 -4.49 12.84
CA TYR A 115 -11.72 -4.15 14.09
C TYR A 115 -10.93 -4.52 15.35
N GLY A 116 -9.72 -5.09 15.23
CA GLY A 116 -8.99 -5.68 16.34
C GLY A 116 -8.25 -4.70 17.27
N GLY A 117 -8.42 -3.40 17.06
CA GLY A 117 -7.73 -2.36 17.83
C GLY A 117 -6.22 -2.47 17.63
N LEU A 118 -5.75 -2.15 16.42
CA LEU A 118 -4.34 -1.84 16.19
C LEU A 118 -3.91 -0.82 17.26
N PRO A 119 -2.75 -0.97 17.92
CA PRO A 119 -2.25 0.12 18.73
C PRO A 119 -2.20 1.34 17.81
N GLN A 120 -3.00 2.36 18.10
CA GLN A 120 -2.85 3.66 17.47
C GLN A 120 -1.37 3.99 17.67
N ALA A 121 -0.62 3.97 16.58
CA ALA A 121 0.68 4.59 16.57
C ALA A 121 0.38 6.00 17.05
N SER A 122 0.88 6.34 18.23
CA SER A 122 0.82 7.68 18.77
C SER A 122 1.42 8.59 17.70
N SER A 123 0.55 9.20 16.90
CA SER A 123 0.88 10.31 16.04
C SER A 123 1.14 11.47 16.98
N ASP A 124 2.38 11.53 17.43
CA ASP A 124 2.99 12.77 17.88
C ASP A 124 2.79 13.79 16.75
N GLY A 125 1.94 14.79 17.00
CA GLY A 125 1.66 15.86 16.05
C GLY A 125 0.17 16.11 15.81
N ASP A 126 -0.37 17.04 16.60
CA ASP A 126 -1.56 17.83 16.31
C ASP A 126 -2.94 17.19 16.48
N SER A 127 -3.50 17.36 17.68
CA SER A 127 -4.94 17.63 17.82
C SER A 127 -5.19 18.61 18.96
N VAL A 128 -5.63 19.78 18.54
CA VAL A 128 -6.07 20.92 19.34
C VAL A 128 -7.34 20.55 20.11
N MET A 129 -7.30 20.82 21.42
CA MET A 129 -8.42 21.04 22.35
C MET A 129 -9.57 20.02 22.37
N ARG A 130 -9.53 19.10 23.35
CA ARG A 130 -10.74 18.56 23.98
C ARG A 130 -10.67 18.80 25.49
N GLY A 131 -11.69 19.51 25.99
CA GLY A 131 -11.72 20.16 27.30
C GLY A 131 -11.57 19.23 28.49
N LYS A 132 -10.80 19.72 29.47
CA LYS A 132 -10.58 19.16 30.81
C LYS A 132 -11.91 18.93 31.55
N ARG A 133 -12.17 17.70 31.98
CA ARG A 133 -12.78 17.42 33.29
C ARG A 133 -11.87 16.45 34.05
N LYS A 134 -11.35 16.97 35.16
CA LYS A 134 -10.47 16.31 36.12
C LYS A 134 -11.26 15.23 36.87
N ARG A 135 -10.92 13.95 36.69
CA ARG A 135 -11.27 12.87 37.62
C ARG A 135 -9.97 12.28 38.15
N ASP A 136 -9.66 12.63 39.40
CA ASP A 136 -8.64 11.96 40.21
C ASP A 136 -9.15 10.54 40.50
N SER A 137 -8.51 9.54 39.90
CA SER A 137 -8.43 8.19 40.45
C SER A 137 -7.19 7.53 39.87
N GLU A 138 -6.25 7.18 40.75
CA GLU A 138 -5.09 6.34 40.47
C GLU A 138 -5.55 4.94 40.01
N GLU A 139 -6.02 4.84 38.78
CA GLU A 139 -6.14 3.57 38.08
C GLU A 139 -4.86 3.38 37.27
N ARG A 140 -4.00 2.52 37.81
CA ARG A 140 -2.94 1.85 37.07
C ARG A 140 -3.55 1.38 35.75
N MET A 141 -3.15 1.97 34.62
CA MET A 141 -3.60 1.55 33.29
C MET A 141 -3.20 0.08 33.08
N ASP A 142 -4.09 -0.85 33.42
CA ASP A 142 -4.05 -2.20 32.86
C ASP A 142 -4.28 -1.99 31.37
N VAL A 143 -3.23 -2.16 30.57
CA VAL A 143 -3.34 -2.13 29.11
C VAL A 143 -4.30 -3.25 28.74
N GLU A 144 -5.55 -2.89 28.47
CA GLU A 144 -6.60 -3.85 28.18
C GLU A 144 -6.20 -4.66 26.93
N GLU A 145 -6.06 -5.98 27.08
CA GLU A 145 -5.59 -6.85 26.01
C GLU A 145 -6.56 -6.83 24.81
N THR A 146 -6.19 -6.12 23.75
CA THR A 146 -6.95 -6.08 22.49
C THR A 146 -6.89 -7.44 21.76
N PRO A 147 -7.87 -7.77 20.89
CA PRO A 147 -7.81 -8.94 20.01
C PRO A 147 -6.46 -9.08 19.28
N TYR A 148 -5.85 -7.96 18.90
CA TYR A 148 -4.51 -7.91 18.32
C TYR A 148 -3.41 -8.43 19.27
N THR A 149 -3.37 -7.95 20.52
CA THR A 149 -2.36 -8.39 21.51
C THR A 149 -2.53 -9.88 21.88
N LEU A 150 -3.77 -10.34 21.97
CA LEU A 150 -4.10 -11.75 22.18
C LEU A 150 -3.62 -12.62 21.02
N LEU A 151 -3.93 -12.23 19.78
CA LEU A 151 -3.48 -12.93 18.58
C LEU A 151 -1.95 -12.99 18.54
N LYS A 152 -1.27 -11.88 18.87
CA LYS A 152 0.20 -11.81 18.92
C LYS A 152 0.81 -12.83 19.89
N SER A 153 0.21 -13.03 21.06
CA SER A 153 0.68 -14.01 22.05
C SER A 153 0.58 -15.47 21.55
N GLN A 154 -0.37 -15.75 20.65
CA GLN A 154 -0.68 -17.09 20.17
C GLN A 154 0.05 -17.47 18.87
N ILE A 155 0.70 -16.51 18.18
CA ILE A 155 1.35 -16.80 16.89
C ILE A 155 2.40 -17.92 16.98
N PRO A 156 3.31 -17.96 17.98
CA PRO A 156 4.39 -18.95 17.97
C PRO A 156 3.87 -20.40 18.03
N SER A 157 2.83 -20.65 18.82
CA SER A 157 2.19 -21.97 18.90
C SER A 157 1.40 -22.29 17.64
N LEU A 158 0.62 -21.33 17.12
CA LEU A 158 -0.22 -21.49 15.95
C LEU A 158 0.59 -21.73 14.68
N SER A 159 1.57 -20.87 14.40
CA SER A 159 2.45 -20.99 13.22
C SER A 159 3.23 -22.31 13.24
N LYS A 160 3.68 -22.76 14.42
CA LYS A 160 4.34 -24.06 14.59
C LYS A 160 3.39 -25.22 14.30
N ALA A 161 2.15 -25.18 14.82
CA ALA A 161 1.15 -26.21 14.58
C ALA A 161 0.75 -26.29 13.10
N LEU A 162 0.53 -25.14 12.46
CA LEU A 162 0.17 -25.06 11.06
C LEU A 162 1.30 -25.56 10.15
N LEU A 163 2.53 -25.09 10.34
CA LEU A 163 3.68 -25.51 9.53
C LEU A 163 4.06 -26.98 9.76
N ALA A 164 3.77 -27.55 10.93
CA ALA A 164 3.93 -28.99 11.15
C ALA A 164 3.05 -29.83 10.22
N GLN A 165 1.92 -29.28 9.75
CA GLN A 165 0.96 -29.94 8.84
C GLN A 165 1.27 -29.69 7.36
N LEU A 166 2.03 -28.65 7.05
CA LEU A 166 2.42 -28.28 5.69
C LEU A 166 3.69 -29.00 5.19
N ARG A 167 3.92 -30.24 5.63
CA ARG A 167 5.05 -31.05 5.13
C ARG A 167 4.75 -31.54 3.71
N SER A 168 5.34 -30.86 2.72
CA SER A 168 5.03 -30.98 1.28
C SER A 168 5.01 -32.40 0.71
N SER A 169 5.77 -33.35 1.25
CA SER A 169 5.82 -34.74 0.72
C SER A 169 4.63 -35.62 1.12
N LYS A 170 3.76 -35.20 2.05
CA LYS A 170 2.66 -36.01 2.60
C LYS A 170 1.29 -35.32 2.57
N THR A 171 1.23 -34.07 2.13
CA THR A 171 0.02 -33.23 2.24
C THR A 171 -0.57 -32.99 0.87
N ALA A 172 -1.90 -33.10 0.75
CA ALA A 172 -2.60 -32.86 -0.51
C ALA A 172 -2.41 -31.41 -1.01
N PRO A 173 -2.34 -31.15 -2.33
CA PRO A 173 -2.13 -29.80 -2.86
C PRO A 173 -3.15 -28.76 -2.39
N ALA A 174 -4.43 -29.13 -2.29
CA ALA A 174 -5.49 -28.24 -1.80
C ALA A 174 -5.27 -27.82 -0.34
N THR A 175 -4.80 -28.74 0.50
CA THR A 175 -4.44 -28.44 1.88
C THR A 175 -3.21 -27.53 1.94
N LEU A 176 -2.17 -27.81 1.15
CA LEU A 176 -1.01 -26.89 1.09
C LEU A 176 -1.42 -25.47 0.67
N GLN A 177 -2.33 -25.36 -0.29
CA GLN A 177 -2.82 -24.08 -0.80
C GLN A 177 -3.51 -23.28 0.31
N ALA A 178 -4.48 -23.89 0.99
CA ALA A 178 -5.18 -23.25 2.09
C ALA A 178 -4.22 -22.84 3.22
N GLY A 179 -3.14 -23.59 3.42
CA GLY A 179 -2.14 -23.32 4.45
C GLY A 179 -1.35 -22.06 4.16
N PHE A 180 -0.92 -21.89 2.90
CA PHE A 180 -0.30 -20.65 2.45
C PHE A 180 -1.26 -19.46 2.53
N GLN A 181 -2.56 -19.65 2.23
CA GLN A 181 -3.56 -18.59 2.37
C GLN A 181 -3.72 -18.14 3.84
N VAL A 182 -3.72 -19.08 4.78
CA VAL A 182 -3.70 -18.78 6.21
C VAL A 182 -2.44 -18.03 6.61
N LEU A 183 -1.26 -18.50 6.19
CA LEU A 183 0.01 -17.84 6.50
C LEU A 183 0.08 -16.43 5.90
N HIS A 184 -0.44 -16.24 4.69
CA HIS A 184 -0.53 -14.95 4.05
C HIS A 184 -1.43 -14.01 4.85
N ALA A 185 -2.66 -14.42 5.18
CA ALA A 185 -3.56 -13.63 6.00
C ALA A 185 -2.94 -13.27 7.36
N LEU A 186 -2.21 -14.20 7.97
CA LEU A 186 -1.52 -13.97 9.25
C LEU A 186 -0.47 -12.86 9.11
N LEU A 187 0.33 -12.87 8.05
CA LEU A 187 1.32 -11.82 7.79
C LEU A 187 0.71 -10.48 7.42
N SER A 188 -0.46 -10.46 6.78
CA SER A 188 -1.19 -9.22 6.50
C SER A 188 -1.65 -8.53 7.78
N VAL A 189 -2.06 -9.29 8.81
CA VAL A 189 -2.46 -8.73 10.12
C VAL A 189 -1.26 -8.42 11.00
N LEU A 190 -0.26 -9.29 10.99
CA LEU A 190 0.92 -9.23 11.86
C LEU A 190 2.21 -9.35 11.04
N PRO A 191 2.66 -8.24 10.41
CA PRO A 191 3.94 -8.20 9.71
C PRO A 191 5.10 -8.63 10.62
N GLY A 192 6.00 -9.47 10.10
CA GLY A 192 7.21 -9.89 10.81
C GLY A 192 7.02 -10.99 11.86
N SER A 193 5.87 -11.66 11.87
CA SER A 193 5.46 -12.59 12.93
C SER A 193 6.01 -14.02 12.86
N LEU A 194 6.76 -14.39 11.81
CA LEU A 194 7.22 -15.77 11.55
C LEU A 194 8.75 -16.02 11.61
N PRO A 195 9.56 -15.32 12.44
CA PRO A 195 11.02 -15.46 12.40
C PRO A 195 11.51 -16.83 12.88
N ALA A 196 10.80 -17.49 13.81
CA ALA A 196 11.22 -18.77 14.36
C ALA A 196 10.93 -19.97 13.43
N GLN A 197 10.15 -19.75 12.37
CA GLN A 197 9.62 -20.81 11.51
C GLN A 197 10.22 -20.82 10.11
N VAL A 198 11.19 -19.94 9.82
CA VAL A 198 11.81 -19.75 8.50
C VAL A 198 12.29 -21.06 7.89
N SER A 199 13.00 -21.90 8.65
CA SER A 199 13.54 -23.16 8.12
C SER A 199 12.45 -24.09 7.58
N GLN A 200 11.31 -24.18 8.27
CA GLN A 200 10.20 -25.03 7.83
C GLN A 200 9.46 -24.41 6.63
N ILE A 201 9.29 -23.08 6.63
CA ILE A 201 8.72 -22.35 5.49
C ILE A 201 9.55 -22.61 4.23
N VAL A 202 10.87 -22.47 4.31
CA VAL A 202 11.79 -22.66 3.19
C VAL A 202 11.72 -24.09 2.63
N ILE A 203 11.68 -25.11 3.50
CA ILE A 203 11.54 -26.51 3.09
C ILE A 203 10.23 -26.71 2.33
N THR A 204 9.12 -26.20 2.86
CA THR A 204 7.80 -26.36 2.24
C THR A 204 7.69 -25.61 0.92
N VAL A 205 8.11 -24.33 0.86
CA VAL A 205 8.13 -23.50 -0.35
C VAL A 205 8.98 -24.17 -1.43
N LYS A 206 10.20 -24.60 -1.09
CA LYS A 206 11.07 -25.33 -2.03
C LYS A 206 10.38 -26.59 -2.55
N GLY A 207 9.74 -27.36 -1.67
CA GLY A 207 9.05 -28.60 -2.05
C GLY A 207 7.94 -28.36 -3.09
N VAL A 208 7.17 -27.28 -2.95
CA VAL A 208 6.12 -26.89 -3.89
C VAL A 208 6.72 -26.37 -5.19
N LEU A 209 7.57 -25.33 -5.13
CA LEU A 209 8.11 -24.65 -6.31
C LEU A 209 9.12 -25.49 -7.12
N SER A 210 9.65 -26.58 -6.56
CA SER A 210 10.51 -27.50 -7.31
C SER A 210 9.74 -28.28 -8.39
N GLN A 211 8.45 -28.54 -8.16
CA GLN A 211 7.58 -29.22 -9.12
C GLN A 211 7.09 -28.23 -10.18
N PRO A 212 6.93 -28.65 -11.45
CA PRO A 212 6.32 -27.79 -12.46
C PRO A 212 4.82 -27.61 -12.16
N PRO A 213 4.26 -26.40 -12.36
CA PRO A 213 2.84 -26.18 -12.17
C PRO A 213 2.03 -26.91 -13.25
N THR A 214 0.93 -27.52 -12.80
CA THR A 214 -0.09 -28.16 -13.64
C THR A 214 -1.41 -27.40 -13.52
N THR A 215 -2.39 -27.71 -14.35
CA THR A 215 -3.74 -27.12 -14.27
C THR A 215 -4.36 -27.23 -12.88
N SER A 216 -4.07 -28.30 -12.13
CA SER A 216 -4.60 -28.53 -10.79
C SER A 216 -3.73 -27.98 -9.65
N THR A 217 -2.52 -27.51 -9.93
CA THR A 217 -1.57 -27.02 -8.92
C THR A 217 -1.13 -25.57 -9.11
N SER A 218 -1.50 -24.92 -10.21
CA SER A 218 -1.18 -23.50 -10.45
C SER A 218 -1.69 -22.58 -9.34
N THR A 219 -2.87 -22.83 -8.77
CA THR A 219 -3.43 -22.07 -7.63
C THR A 219 -2.61 -22.21 -6.34
N LEU A 220 -2.02 -23.40 -6.12
CA LEU A 220 -1.08 -23.63 -5.03
C LEU A 220 0.21 -22.84 -5.24
N HIS A 221 0.77 -22.85 -6.46
CA HIS A 221 1.95 -22.06 -6.79
C HIS A 221 1.71 -20.57 -6.59
N LEU A 222 0.56 -20.05 -7.04
CA LEU A 222 0.17 -18.64 -6.84
C LEU A 222 0.09 -18.30 -5.34
N SER A 223 -0.59 -19.11 -4.55
CA SER A 223 -0.72 -18.87 -3.11
C SER A 223 0.64 -18.94 -2.40
N CYS A 224 1.53 -19.82 -2.84
CA CYS A 224 2.88 -19.96 -2.32
C CYS A 224 3.77 -18.76 -2.65
N LEU A 225 3.76 -18.29 -3.90
CA LEU A 225 4.52 -17.12 -4.36
C LEU A 225 4.01 -15.84 -3.72
N SER A 226 2.70 -15.63 -3.70
CA SER A 226 2.07 -14.47 -3.05
C SER A 226 2.43 -14.39 -1.56
N PHE A 227 2.35 -15.53 -0.84
CA PHE A 227 2.82 -15.61 0.55
C PHE A 227 4.31 -15.26 0.68
N LEU A 228 5.15 -15.76 -0.23
CA LEU A 228 6.58 -15.52 -0.17
C LEU A 228 6.94 -14.04 -0.45
N GLY A 229 6.25 -13.40 -1.39
CA GLY A 229 6.36 -11.96 -1.64
C GLY A 229 6.03 -11.16 -0.39
N LEU A 230 4.87 -11.42 0.24
CA LEU A 230 4.50 -10.76 1.49
C LEU A 230 5.49 -11.07 2.63
N PHE A 231 6.02 -12.29 2.70
CA PHE A 231 7.03 -12.66 3.68
C PHE A 231 8.31 -11.84 3.54
N PHE A 232 8.78 -11.59 2.32
CA PHE A 232 9.92 -10.71 2.06
C PHE A 232 9.61 -9.25 2.45
N SER A 233 8.44 -8.73 2.12
CA SER A 233 8.07 -7.33 2.43
C SER A 233 7.84 -7.06 3.91
N THR A 234 7.60 -8.10 4.72
CA THR A 234 7.21 -7.96 6.14
C THR A 234 8.30 -8.33 7.14
N HIS A 235 9.38 -8.99 6.71
CA HIS A 235 10.47 -9.42 7.59
C HIS A 235 11.77 -8.68 7.28
N ALA A 236 12.59 -8.46 8.31
CA ALA A 236 13.93 -7.95 8.11
C ALA A 236 14.78 -8.94 7.28
N PRO A 237 15.68 -8.46 6.40
CA PRO A 237 16.50 -9.33 5.54
C PRO A 237 17.33 -10.37 6.30
N SER A 238 17.78 -10.06 7.52
CA SER A 238 18.53 -10.98 8.37
C SER A 238 17.79 -12.28 8.66
N VAL A 239 16.46 -12.27 8.63
CA VAL A 239 15.59 -13.42 8.91
C VAL A 239 15.66 -14.47 7.79
N PHE A 240 15.69 -14.02 6.53
CA PHE A 240 15.60 -14.92 5.38
C PHE A 240 16.86 -14.97 4.50
N ALA A 241 17.82 -14.05 4.68
CA ALA A 241 19.08 -14.03 3.94
C ALA A 241 19.83 -15.38 3.92
N PRO A 242 19.94 -16.13 5.05
CA PRO A 242 20.58 -17.45 5.04
C PRO A 242 19.88 -18.49 4.15
N SER A 243 18.61 -18.28 3.83
CA SER A 243 17.77 -19.20 3.07
C SER A 243 17.69 -18.86 1.58
N LEU A 244 18.13 -17.65 1.17
CA LEU A 244 18.09 -17.20 -0.22
C LEU A 244 18.81 -18.16 -1.19
N PRO A 245 20.01 -18.70 -0.90
CA PRO A 245 20.66 -19.65 -1.80
C PRO A 245 19.82 -20.90 -2.11
N THR A 246 18.88 -21.25 -1.22
CA THR A 246 17.96 -22.38 -1.41
C THR A 246 16.69 -21.99 -2.17
N LEU A 247 16.18 -20.77 -1.98
CA LEU A 247 14.94 -20.28 -2.58
C LEU A 247 15.15 -19.71 -3.99
N THR A 248 16.22 -18.97 -4.21
CA THR A 248 16.51 -18.28 -5.46
C THR A 248 16.48 -19.21 -6.69
N PRO A 249 17.07 -20.42 -6.69
CA PRO A 249 17.03 -21.29 -7.87
C PRO A 249 15.62 -21.73 -8.27
N VAL A 250 14.74 -22.01 -7.29
CA VAL A 250 13.35 -22.43 -7.57
C VAL A 250 12.46 -21.24 -7.97
N LEU A 251 12.76 -20.04 -7.47
CA LEU A 251 12.09 -18.81 -7.89
C LEU A 251 12.47 -18.42 -9.31
N LEU A 252 13.76 -18.48 -9.67
CA LEU A 252 14.22 -18.23 -11.03
C LEU A 252 13.61 -19.22 -12.04
N LYS A 253 13.43 -20.48 -11.64
CA LYS A 253 12.68 -21.47 -12.44
C LYS A 253 11.23 -21.05 -12.63
N SER A 254 10.57 -20.58 -11.57
CA SER A 254 9.16 -20.14 -11.61
C SER A 254 8.96 -18.88 -12.46
N LEU A 255 9.96 -17.98 -12.49
CA LEU A 255 10.00 -16.79 -13.35
C LEU A 255 9.98 -17.13 -14.84
N GLY A 256 10.65 -18.21 -15.22
CA GLY A 256 10.71 -18.74 -16.58
C GLY A 256 9.49 -19.58 -17.01
N GLU A 257 8.46 -19.67 -16.17
CA GLU A 257 7.33 -20.57 -16.41
C GLU A 257 6.42 -20.09 -17.55
N ARG A 258 5.79 -21.04 -18.26
CA ARG A 258 4.87 -20.72 -19.37
C ARG A 258 3.51 -20.23 -18.87
N HIS A 259 3.10 -20.65 -17.68
CA HIS A 259 1.84 -20.25 -17.08
C HIS A 259 1.89 -18.76 -16.69
N PRO A 260 1.13 -17.87 -17.34
CA PRO A 260 1.31 -16.41 -17.21
C PRO A 260 1.13 -15.92 -15.78
N ARG A 261 0.08 -16.38 -15.08
CA ARG A 261 -0.15 -15.99 -13.68
C ARG A 261 1.01 -16.37 -12.74
N VAL A 262 1.65 -17.53 -12.96
CA VAL A 262 2.76 -17.98 -12.11
C VAL A 262 4.01 -17.16 -12.41
N ALA A 263 4.26 -16.85 -13.68
CA ALA A 263 5.36 -15.97 -14.07
C ALA A 263 5.17 -14.55 -13.52
N ALA A 264 3.97 -13.98 -13.66
CA ALA A 264 3.62 -12.65 -13.12
C ALA A 264 3.80 -12.60 -11.60
N GLU A 265 3.29 -13.58 -10.86
CA GLU A 265 3.45 -13.65 -9.41
C GLU A 265 4.91 -13.86 -8.98
N SER A 266 5.70 -14.55 -9.81
CA SER A 266 7.15 -14.69 -9.59
C SER A 266 7.86 -13.35 -9.72
N PHE A 267 7.51 -12.52 -10.71
CA PHE A 267 8.04 -11.14 -10.82
C PHE A 267 7.69 -10.30 -9.60
N ARG A 268 6.44 -10.35 -9.11
CA ARG A 268 6.02 -9.66 -7.87
C ARG A 268 6.82 -10.13 -6.65
N THR A 269 7.08 -11.44 -6.57
CA THR A 269 7.89 -12.03 -5.50
C THR A 269 9.35 -11.53 -5.54
N PHE A 270 9.93 -11.41 -6.74
CA PHE A 270 11.27 -10.83 -6.90
C PHE A 270 11.30 -9.33 -6.60
N SER A 271 10.29 -8.56 -7.04
CA SER A 271 10.12 -7.15 -6.68
C SER A 271 10.12 -6.95 -5.17
N ALA A 272 9.35 -7.76 -4.43
CA ALA A 272 9.35 -7.74 -2.96
C ALA A 272 10.73 -8.08 -2.37
N LEU A 273 11.42 -9.07 -2.92
CA LEU A 273 12.76 -9.45 -2.48
C LEU A 273 13.78 -8.33 -2.72
N LEU A 274 13.75 -7.68 -3.89
CA LEU A 274 14.63 -6.57 -4.27
C LEU A 274 14.44 -5.39 -3.32
N ASN A 275 13.19 -4.98 -3.10
CA ASN A 275 12.85 -3.88 -2.20
C ASN A 275 13.26 -4.18 -0.75
N ALA A 276 13.09 -5.43 -0.28
CA ALA A 276 13.52 -5.82 1.04
C ALA A 276 15.05 -5.83 1.20
N THR A 277 15.80 -6.11 0.15
CA THR A 277 17.27 -6.29 0.20
C THR A 277 18.07 -5.10 -0.35
N ARG A 278 17.43 -3.96 -0.58
CA ARG A 278 18.07 -2.73 -1.08
C ARG A 278 19.10 -2.15 -0.10
N PRO A 279 20.33 -1.79 -0.54
CA PRO A 279 20.92 -2.06 -1.85
C PRO A 279 21.39 -3.52 -1.98
N VAL A 280 21.14 -4.12 -3.14
CA VAL A 280 21.50 -5.52 -3.44
C VAL A 280 22.99 -5.60 -3.78
N LYS A 281 23.81 -6.13 -2.87
CA LYS A 281 25.27 -6.16 -3.02
C LYS A 281 25.84 -7.40 -3.73
N ASN A 282 25.07 -8.49 -3.81
CA ASN A 282 25.49 -9.77 -4.42
C ASN A 282 24.37 -10.28 -5.33
N GLY A 283 24.58 -10.20 -6.65
CA GLY A 283 23.49 -10.07 -7.61
C GLY A 283 23.34 -11.18 -8.67
N ASP A 284 23.91 -12.38 -8.51
CA ASP A 284 23.74 -13.47 -9.51
C ASP A 284 22.26 -13.72 -9.86
N PHE A 285 21.36 -13.51 -8.89
CA PHE A 285 19.93 -13.61 -9.13
C PHE A 285 19.35 -12.34 -9.78
N ALA A 286 19.83 -11.16 -9.40
CA ALA A 286 19.36 -9.89 -9.95
C ALA A 286 19.70 -9.79 -11.45
N GLU A 287 20.88 -10.23 -11.87
CA GLU A 287 21.28 -10.34 -13.28
C GLU A 287 20.33 -11.28 -14.04
N ARG A 288 20.06 -12.47 -13.49
CA ARG A 288 19.15 -13.42 -14.12
C ARG A 288 17.69 -12.96 -14.16
N VAL A 289 17.24 -12.21 -13.16
CA VAL A 289 15.90 -11.60 -13.17
C VAL A 289 15.84 -10.49 -14.22
N TYR A 290 16.89 -9.67 -14.34
CA TYR A 290 16.99 -8.63 -15.37
C TYR A 290 16.95 -9.23 -16.77
N ASP A 291 17.77 -10.23 -17.07
CA ASP A 291 17.79 -10.92 -18.36
C ASP A 291 16.41 -11.51 -18.70
N GLN A 292 15.77 -12.15 -17.72
CA GLN A 292 14.46 -12.76 -17.91
C GLN A 292 13.37 -11.71 -18.13
N ALA A 293 13.40 -10.58 -17.41
CA ALA A 293 12.47 -9.48 -17.59
C ALA A 293 12.65 -8.85 -18.98
N LEU A 294 13.88 -8.54 -19.38
CA LEU A 294 14.20 -7.98 -20.69
C LEU A 294 13.76 -8.90 -21.83
N GLN A 295 13.97 -10.22 -21.69
CA GLN A 295 13.47 -11.21 -22.64
C GLN A 295 11.93 -11.16 -22.77
N ARG A 296 11.20 -11.02 -21.66
CA ARG A 296 9.73 -10.94 -21.66
C ARG A 296 9.24 -9.64 -22.28
N LEU A 297 9.90 -8.51 -22.02
CA LEU A 297 9.53 -7.21 -22.59
C LEU A 297 9.83 -7.12 -24.10
N THR A 298 10.92 -7.73 -24.56
CA THR A 298 11.29 -7.75 -25.99
C THR A 298 10.47 -8.75 -26.81
N THR A 299 9.82 -9.71 -26.16
CA THR A 299 8.96 -10.70 -26.83
C THR A 299 7.55 -10.15 -27.03
N ASN A 300 7.14 -10.02 -28.29
CA ASN A 300 5.83 -9.47 -28.66
C ASN A 300 4.63 -10.29 -28.14
N ASP A 301 4.76 -11.61 -28.04
CA ASP A 301 3.68 -12.53 -27.62
C ASP A 301 3.59 -12.72 -26.09
N THR A 302 4.32 -11.91 -25.32
CA THR A 302 4.23 -11.98 -23.85
C THR A 302 2.84 -11.57 -23.38
N ASP A 303 2.29 -12.32 -22.42
CA ASP A 303 1.03 -12.00 -21.76
C ASP A 303 1.05 -10.58 -21.14
N ALA A 304 -0.08 -9.88 -21.19
CA ALA A 304 -0.16 -8.48 -20.74
C ALA A 304 0.16 -8.32 -19.25
N GLU A 305 -0.30 -9.22 -18.38
CA GLU A 305 -0.03 -9.18 -16.94
C GLU A 305 1.45 -9.44 -16.66
N VAL A 306 2.04 -10.42 -17.37
CA VAL A 306 3.47 -10.74 -17.23
C VAL A 306 4.34 -9.57 -17.66
N ARG A 307 3.97 -8.89 -18.75
CA ARG A 307 4.69 -7.70 -19.24
C ARG A 307 4.66 -6.58 -18.22
N ALA A 308 3.48 -6.22 -17.68
CA ALA A 308 3.37 -5.19 -16.65
C ALA A 308 4.22 -5.52 -15.41
N CYS A 309 4.16 -6.75 -14.91
CA CYS A 309 4.98 -7.16 -13.76
C CYS A 309 6.48 -7.15 -14.07
N ALA A 310 6.88 -7.45 -15.30
CA ALA A 310 8.27 -7.38 -15.72
C ALA A 310 8.78 -5.93 -15.84
N GLU A 311 7.92 -4.99 -16.27
CA GLU A 311 8.21 -3.55 -16.27
C GLU A 311 8.46 -3.05 -14.83
N ASP A 312 7.54 -3.36 -13.90
CA ASP A 312 7.67 -3.02 -12.48
C ASP A 312 8.95 -3.62 -11.87
N CYS A 313 9.22 -4.89 -12.17
CA CYS A 313 10.41 -5.58 -11.65
C CYS A 313 11.72 -4.96 -12.19
N ILE A 314 11.75 -4.52 -13.45
CA ILE A 314 12.89 -3.79 -14.00
C ILE A 314 13.08 -2.45 -13.31
N ALA A 315 11.99 -1.72 -13.03
CA ALA A 315 12.07 -0.48 -12.28
C ALA A 315 12.67 -0.71 -10.88
N ASP A 316 12.20 -1.73 -10.16
CA ASP A 316 12.76 -2.12 -8.86
C ASP A 316 14.23 -2.53 -8.94
N LEU A 317 14.64 -3.23 -9.99
CA LEU A 317 16.04 -3.59 -10.24
C LEU A 317 16.92 -2.35 -10.40
N TRP A 318 16.47 -1.35 -11.18
CA TRP A 318 17.18 -0.08 -11.32
C TRP A 318 17.33 0.67 -10.00
N VAL A 319 16.32 0.58 -9.12
CA VAL A 319 16.30 1.26 -7.81
C VAL A 319 17.12 0.52 -6.76
N CYS A 320 17.10 -0.82 -6.77
CA CYS A 320 17.65 -1.67 -5.71
C CYS A 320 19.04 -2.24 -6.03
N ALA A 321 19.34 -2.44 -7.32
CA ALA A 321 20.53 -3.14 -7.83
C ALA A 321 21.12 -2.38 -9.03
N SER A 322 21.26 -1.05 -8.90
CA SER A 322 21.71 -0.18 -10.00
C SER A 322 23.07 -0.59 -10.56
N ASP A 323 23.96 -1.12 -9.73
CA ASP A 323 25.27 -1.65 -10.10
C ASP A 323 25.19 -2.92 -10.98
N VAL A 324 24.15 -3.74 -10.78
CA VAL A 324 23.88 -4.93 -11.60
C VAL A 324 23.29 -4.55 -12.95
N VAL A 325 22.40 -3.56 -12.98
CA VAL A 325 21.67 -3.18 -14.21
C VAL A 325 22.47 -2.20 -15.07
N ALA A 326 23.19 -1.25 -14.47
CA ALA A 326 23.94 -0.23 -15.20
C ALA A 326 25.34 -0.71 -15.65
N ARG A 327 25.56 -2.02 -15.81
CA ARG A 327 26.89 -2.59 -16.16
C ARG A 327 27.46 -2.03 -17.45
N GLU A 328 26.60 -1.74 -18.42
CA GLU A 328 26.99 -1.27 -19.75
C GLU A 328 26.79 0.24 -19.93
N VAL A 329 26.34 0.95 -18.88
CA VAL A 329 25.91 2.34 -18.99
C VAL A 329 26.53 3.19 -17.90
N GLU A 330 27.33 4.17 -18.31
CA GLU A 330 27.76 5.25 -17.42
C GLU A 330 26.64 6.28 -17.26
N MET A 331 26.04 6.36 -16.07
CA MET A 331 24.98 7.31 -15.73
C MET A 331 25.53 8.73 -15.52
N SER A 332 26.22 9.27 -16.54
CA SER A 332 26.75 10.63 -16.58
C SER A 332 25.66 11.67 -16.87
N ASP A 333 26.00 12.95 -16.77
CA ASP A 333 25.10 14.05 -17.16
C ASP A 333 24.64 13.94 -18.62
N ALA A 334 25.47 13.39 -19.52
CA ALA A 334 25.09 13.14 -20.91
C ALA A 334 24.01 12.05 -21.05
N TRP A 335 24.08 11.02 -20.20
CA TRP A 335 23.05 9.98 -20.12
C TRP A 335 21.74 10.57 -19.58
N VAL A 336 21.82 11.35 -18.50
CA VAL A 336 20.65 12.06 -17.93
C VAL A 336 20.01 12.98 -18.98
N GLY A 337 20.81 13.73 -19.74
CA GLY A 337 20.34 14.57 -20.84
C GLY A 337 19.60 13.80 -21.91
N SER A 338 20.12 12.65 -22.33
CA SER A 338 19.45 11.77 -23.30
C SER A 338 18.10 11.27 -22.76
N CYS A 339 18.01 10.93 -21.47
CA CYS A 339 16.76 10.56 -20.83
C CYS A 339 15.77 11.72 -20.77
N VAL A 340 16.22 12.93 -20.41
CA VAL A 340 15.37 14.13 -20.38
C VAL A 340 14.81 14.42 -21.78
N GLU A 341 15.64 14.41 -22.82
CA GLU A 341 15.20 14.60 -24.20
C GLU A 341 14.15 13.57 -24.62
N TRP A 342 14.34 12.30 -24.23
CA TRP A 342 13.37 11.25 -24.51
C TRP A 342 12.04 11.47 -23.80
N VAL A 343 12.06 11.79 -22.50
CA VAL A 343 10.85 12.09 -21.71
C VAL A 343 10.13 13.33 -22.24
N MET A 344 10.86 14.38 -22.62
CA MET A 344 10.31 15.56 -23.30
C MET A 344 9.66 15.20 -24.65
N GLY A 345 10.29 14.30 -25.41
CA GLY A 345 9.72 13.75 -26.64
C GLY A 345 8.42 12.97 -26.41
N LEU A 346 8.32 12.24 -25.30
CA LEU A 346 7.08 11.56 -24.89
C LEU A 346 6.02 12.54 -24.45
N LEU A 347 6.36 13.56 -23.67
CA LEU A 347 5.42 14.58 -23.20
C LEU A 347 4.69 15.23 -24.38
N LYS A 348 5.42 15.58 -25.46
CA LYS A 348 4.85 16.11 -26.71
C LYS A 348 3.88 15.17 -27.42
N LYS A 349 4.11 13.86 -27.35
CA LYS A 349 3.31 12.83 -28.01
C LYS A 349 2.18 12.29 -27.12
N SER A 350 2.26 12.54 -25.81
CA SER A 350 1.35 11.98 -24.82
C SER A 350 -0.09 12.48 -25.05
N GLY A 351 -1.04 11.54 -25.04
CA GLY A 351 -2.46 11.81 -25.11
C GLY A 351 -2.98 12.37 -23.78
N ARG A 352 -4.13 11.92 -23.29
CA ARG A 352 -4.65 12.38 -21.98
C ARG A 352 -3.90 11.78 -20.77
N GLY A 353 -3.48 10.52 -20.81
CA GLY A 353 -2.85 9.82 -19.67
C GLY A 353 -1.32 9.92 -19.60
N GLY A 354 -0.76 9.68 -18.41
CA GLY A 354 0.68 9.53 -18.18
C GLY A 354 1.46 10.83 -17.92
N LYS A 355 0.82 12.00 -17.97
CA LYS A 355 1.55 13.29 -17.90
C LYS A 355 2.12 13.58 -16.53
N THR A 356 1.37 13.27 -15.48
CA THR A 356 1.81 13.41 -14.09
C THR A 356 3.09 12.62 -13.85
N GLU A 357 3.16 11.40 -14.35
CA GLU A 357 4.33 10.52 -14.24
C GLU A 357 5.52 11.06 -15.05
N LEU A 358 5.28 11.60 -16.25
CA LEU A 358 6.33 12.24 -17.06
C LEU A 358 6.90 13.50 -16.38
N PHE A 359 6.06 14.31 -15.73
CA PHE A 359 6.52 15.47 -14.96
C PHE A 359 7.37 15.05 -13.76
N THR A 360 6.92 14.06 -13.00
CA THR A 360 7.70 13.49 -11.88
C THR A 360 9.03 12.91 -12.35
N ALA A 361 9.04 12.23 -13.51
CA ALA A 361 10.26 11.71 -14.12
C ALA A 361 11.23 12.84 -14.52
N LEU A 362 10.71 13.93 -15.11
CA LEU A 362 11.53 15.11 -15.45
C LEU A 362 12.12 15.76 -14.21
N ASP A 363 11.33 16.01 -13.15
CA ASP A 363 11.85 16.59 -11.90
C ASP A 363 12.96 15.71 -11.31
N THR A 364 12.73 14.39 -11.27
CA THR A 364 13.73 13.43 -10.79
C THR A 364 15.02 13.50 -11.61
N LEU A 365 14.93 13.50 -12.95
CA LEU A 365 16.09 13.56 -13.83
C LEU A 365 16.84 14.89 -13.72
N LEU A 366 16.14 16.02 -13.62
CA LEU A 366 16.77 17.34 -13.46
C LEU A 366 17.60 17.41 -12.18
N ARG A 367 17.12 16.84 -11.08
CA ARG A 367 17.85 16.77 -9.80
C ARG A 367 19.05 15.82 -9.83
N ARG A 368 19.21 15.01 -10.89
CA ARG A 368 20.33 14.06 -11.04
C ARG A 368 21.54 14.61 -11.76
N TYR A 369 21.45 15.78 -12.41
CA TYR A 369 22.62 16.43 -12.99
C TYR A 369 23.64 16.77 -11.91
N GLN A 370 24.89 16.36 -12.12
CA GLN A 370 26.00 16.60 -11.19
C GLN A 370 26.71 17.93 -11.49
N SER A 371 26.83 18.29 -12.76
CA SER A 371 27.50 19.52 -13.21
C SER A 371 26.56 20.73 -13.34
N GLY A 372 25.29 20.56 -12.93
CA GLY A 372 24.22 21.54 -13.16
C GLY A 372 23.41 21.26 -14.43
N VAL A 373 22.22 21.85 -14.51
CA VAL A 373 21.31 21.70 -15.65
C VAL A 373 21.86 22.49 -16.86
N PRO A 374 21.93 21.92 -18.07
CA PRO A 374 22.43 22.63 -19.26
C PRO A 374 21.63 23.89 -19.59
N ASP A 375 22.30 25.01 -19.91
CA ASP A 375 21.66 26.33 -20.09
C ASP A 375 20.55 26.38 -21.16
N GLU A 376 20.63 25.53 -22.18
CA GLU A 376 19.65 25.47 -23.28
C GLU A 376 18.36 24.72 -22.89
N LEU A 377 18.42 23.90 -21.84
CA LEU A 377 17.33 23.02 -21.44
C LEU A 377 16.17 23.76 -20.75
N PRO A 378 16.38 24.64 -19.74
CA PRO A 378 15.28 25.31 -19.06
C PRO A 378 14.37 26.14 -19.97
N PRO A 379 14.88 27.01 -20.87
CA PRO A 379 14.01 27.76 -21.78
C PRO A 379 13.18 26.85 -22.69
N THR A 380 13.77 25.74 -23.15
CA THR A 380 13.08 24.75 -23.99
C THR A 380 11.98 24.03 -23.21
N LEU A 381 12.26 23.68 -21.95
CA LEU A 381 11.32 22.95 -21.10
C LEU A 381 10.16 23.87 -20.66
N VAL A 382 10.42 25.13 -20.31
CA VAL A 382 9.39 26.15 -19.99
C VAL A 382 8.37 26.26 -21.14
N LEU A 383 8.83 26.35 -22.39
CA LEU A 383 7.95 26.40 -23.55
C LEU A 383 7.11 25.12 -23.74
N GLN A 384 7.66 23.96 -23.40
CA GLN A 384 6.92 22.69 -23.46
C GLN A 384 5.93 22.52 -22.30
N VAL A 385 6.20 23.13 -21.15
CA VAL A 385 5.31 23.12 -19.99
C VAL A 385 4.11 24.05 -20.21
N LYS A 386 4.27 25.15 -20.96
CA LYS A 386 3.25 26.18 -21.20
C LYS A 386 1.83 25.65 -21.48
N PRO A 387 1.60 24.67 -22.38
CA PRO A 387 0.25 24.16 -22.67
C PRO A 387 -0.46 23.52 -21.48
N TYR A 388 0.27 23.18 -20.41
CA TYR A 388 -0.23 22.53 -19.21
C TYR A 388 -0.49 23.51 -18.05
N ILE A 389 -0.18 24.80 -18.23
CA ILE A 389 -0.50 25.87 -17.28
C ILE A 389 -1.94 26.31 -17.52
N THR A 390 -2.88 25.48 -17.07
CA THR A 390 -4.33 25.67 -17.21
C THR A 390 -5.09 24.90 -16.12
N THR A 391 -6.29 25.36 -15.78
CA THR A 391 -7.17 24.71 -14.80
C THR A 391 -7.96 23.53 -15.38
N SER A 392 -7.71 23.12 -16.64
CA SER A 392 -8.40 21.99 -17.26
C SER A 392 -8.08 20.63 -16.61
N ASP A 393 -6.88 20.50 -16.03
CA ASP A 393 -6.46 19.32 -15.29
C ASP A 393 -5.57 19.77 -14.11
N ILE A 394 -6.18 19.83 -12.93
CA ILE A 394 -5.53 20.35 -11.71
C ILE A 394 -4.34 19.48 -11.29
N SER A 395 -4.40 18.17 -11.55
CA SER A 395 -3.32 17.25 -11.21
C SER A 395 -2.07 17.51 -12.06
N VAL A 396 -2.28 17.73 -13.37
CA VAL A 396 -1.21 18.05 -14.31
C VAL A 396 -0.66 19.46 -14.05
N LEU A 397 -1.52 20.43 -13.76
CA LEU A 397 -1.12 21.78 -13.36
C LEU A 397 -0.22 21.78 -12.13
N SER A 398 -0.58 21.02 -11.08
CA SER A 398 0.21 20.88 -9.86
C SER A 398 1.63 20.35 -10.16
N GLN A 399 1.74 19.31 -10.99
CA GLN A 399 3.04 18.74 -11.37
C GLN A 399 3.85 19.67 -12.29
N ALA A 400 3.19 20.39 -13.21
CA ALA A 400 3.82 21.39 -14.05
C ALA A 400 4.40 22.55 -13.23
N LEU A 401 3.66 23.08 -12.25
CA LEU A 401 4.13 24.13 -11.35
C LEU A 401 5.30 23.65 -10.46
N SER A 402 5.23 22.41 -9.96
CA SER A 402 6.31 21.81 -9.17
C SER A 402 7.60 21.66 -9.99
N LEU A 403 7.50 21.24 -11.26
CA LEU A 403 8.64 21.18 -12.16
C LEU A 403 9.25 22.57 -12.45
N LEU A 404 8.41 23.60 -12.62
CA LEU A 404 8.88 24.97 -12.82
C LEU A 404 9.59 25.51 -11.57
N ALA A 405 9.07 25.23 -10.38
CA ALA A 405 9.73 25.57 -9.12
C ALA A 405 11.11 24.90 -9.03
N ALA A 406 11.19 23.61 -9.36
CA ALA A 406 12.45 22.87 -9.37
C ALA A 406 13.46 23.46 -10.37
N LEU A 407 13.04 23.87 -11.56
CA LEU A 407 13.90 24.54 -12.53
C LEU A 407 14.41 25.90 -12.03
N LEU A 408 13.55 26.68 -11.37
CA LEU A 408 13.93 27.96 -10.76
C LEU A 408 14.98 27.77 -9.67
N ASP A 409 14.88 26.69 -8.88
CA ASP A 409 15.88 26.35 -7.86
C ASP A 409 17.20 25.82 -8.46
N LEU A 410 17.12 24.96 -9.48
CA LEU A 410 18.29 24.29 -10.06
C LEU A 410 19.07 25.16 -11.06
N ALA A 411 18.39 26.03 -11.81
CA ALA A 411 18.97 26.88 -12.85
C ALA A 411 18.26 28.24 -12.93
N PRO A 412 18.37 29.09 -11.89
CA PRO A 412 17.61 30.34 -11.79
C PRO A 412 17.88 31.31 -12.93
N SER A 413 19.15 31.49 -13.33
CA SER A 413 19.58 32.48 -14.31
C SER A 413 19.02 32.26 -15.72
N THR A 414 18.76 31.01 -16.09
CA THR A 414 18.21 30.64 -17.41
C THR A 414 16.72 30.36 -17.37
N THR A 415 16.19 29.89 -16.24
CA THR A 415 14.76 29.61 -16.05
C THR A 415 13.95 30.88 -15.86
N PHE A 416 14.40 31.80 -15.00
CA PHE A 416 13.65 33.00 -14.63
C PHE A 416 13.22 33.84 -15.85
N PRO A 417 14.11 34.22 -16.78
CA PRO A 417 13.73 35.06 -17.92
C PRO A 417 12.72 34.39 -18.86
N ALA A 418 12.76 33.05 -18.95
CA ALA A 418 11.82 32.28 -19.75
C ALA A 418 10.44 32.23 -19.09
N VAL A 419 10.38 31.98 -17.78
CA VAL A 419 9.13 31.95 -17.00
C VAL A 419 8.46 33.33 -17.00
N GLU A 420 9.24 34.40 -16.77
CA GLU A 420 8.74 35.77 -16.75
C GLU A 420 8.06 36.14 -18.07
N ARG A 421 8.72 35.84 -19.20
CA ARG A 421 8.23 36.18 -20.53
C ARG A 421 7.06 35.31 -20.97
N GLU A 422 7.10 34.02 -20.70
CA GLU A 422 6.22 33.05 -21.35
C GLU A 422 5.02 32.61 -20.50
N LEU A 423 5.13 32.61 -19.17
CA LEU A 423 4.16 31.93 -18.29
C LEU A 423 3.49 32.84 -17.26
N LEU A 424 4.14 33.91 -16.78
CA LEU A 424 3.58 34.68 -15.66
C LEU A 424 2.20 35.28 -15.96
N SER A 425 1.97 35.75 -17.19
CA SER A 425 0.66 36.26 -17.61
C SER A 425 -0.45 35.23 -17.50
N ASP A 426 -0.12 33.95 -17.68
CA ASP A 426 -1.06 32.82 -17.68
C ASP A 426 -1.26 32.28 -16.25
N ILE A 427 -0.26 32.42 -15.38
CA ILE A 427 -0.30 31.97 -13.99
C ILE A 427 -1.13 32.92 -13.11
N TYR A 428 -1.10 34.23 -13.34
CA TYR A 428 -1.86 35.17 -12.49
C TYR A 428 -3.38 34.88 -12.43
N PRO A 429 -4.09 34.63 -13.55
CA PRO A 429 -5.49 34.24 -13.52
C PRO A 429 -5.73 32.90 -12.81
N ILE A 430 -4.81 31.94 -12.96
CA ILE A 430 -4.89 30.63 -12.31
C ILE A 430 -4.80 30.77 -10.79
N ALA A 431 -3.96 31.68 -10.30
CA ALA A 431 -3.80 31.93 -8.86
C ALA A 431 -5.09 32.43 -8.18
N HIS A 432 -6.03 33.00 -8.94
CA HIS A 432 -7.35 33.37 -8.44
C HIS A 432 -8.38 32.22 -8.51
N SER A 433 -8.11 31.18 -9.28
CA SER A 433 -9.12 30.15 -9.55
C SER A 433 -9.51 29.40 -8.27
N PRO A 434 -10.81 29.28 -7.94
CA PRO A 434 -11.26 28.51 -6.78
C PRO A 434 -10.99 27.01 -6.92
N LEU A 435 -10.64 26.54 -8.13
CA LEU A 435 -10.27 25.16 -8.40
C LEU A 435 -8.86 24.82 -7.89
N VAL A 436 -8.01 25.83 -7.66
CA VAL A 436 -6.64 25.63 -7.17
C VAL A 436 -6.69 25.47 -5.65
N SER A 437 -6.67 24.21 -5.20
CA SER A 437 -6.68 23.82 -3.79
C SER A 437 -5.76 22.63 -3.54
N GLY A 438 -5.47 22.33 -2.27
CA GLY A 438 -4.60 21.22 -1.86
C GLY A 438 -3.25 21.24 -2.56
N ALA A 439 -2.86 20.10 -3.15
CA ALA A 439 -1.57 19.93 -3.82
C ALA A 439 -1.29 20.94 -4.96
N ALA A 440 -2.33 21.43 -5.64
CA ALA A 440 -2.15 22.44 -6.68
C ALA A 440 -1.84 23.83 -6.10
N LEU A 441 -2.46 24.16 -4.96
CA LEU A 441 -2.15 25.38 -4.22
C LEU A 441 -0.73 25.32 -3.65
N ASP A 442 -0.34 24.20 -3.03
CA ASP A 442 1.01 24.01 -2.48
C ASP A 442 2.09 24.14 -3.57
N ALA A 443 1.85 23.56 -4.74
CA ALA A 443 2.73 23.69 -5.90
C ALA A 443 2.81 25.14 -6.42
N LEU A 444 1.68 25.85 -6.46
CA LEU A 444 1.64 27.26 -6.86
C LEU A 444 2.40 28.16 -5.88
N LEU A 445 2.24 27.94 -4.58
CA LEU A 445 2.98 28.67 -3.55
C LEU A 445 4.48 28.37 -3.62
N SER A 446 4.85 27.11 -3.83
CA SER A 446 6.24 26.69 -4.04
C SER A 446 6.84 27.35 -5.27
N PHE A 447 6.09 27.43 -6.37
CA PHE A 447 6.48 28.15 -7.58
C PHE A 447 6.74 29.64 -7.32
N PHE A 448 5.82 30.35 -6.66
CA PHE A 448 6.05 31.77 -6.36
C PHE A 448 7.22 32.00 -5.40
N SER A 449 7.41 31.11 -4.42
CA SER A 449 8.57 31.15 -3.53
C SER A 449 9.88 31.01 -4.34
N ALA A 450 9.99 29.99 -5.19
CA ALA A 450 11.16 29.77 -6.04
C ALA A 450 11.38 30.93 -7.03
N LEU A 451 10.31 31.50 -7.58
CA LEU A 451 10.38 32.65 -8.51
C LEU A 451 10.99 33.88 -7.84
N VAL A 452 10.56 34.21 -6.62
CA VAL A 452 11.09 35.35 -5.86
C VAL A 452 12.53 35.09 -5.41
N GLN A 453 12.89 33.84 -5.11
CA GLN A 453 14.27 33.48 -4.79
C GLN A 453 15.19 33.58 -6.01
N ALA A 454 14.69 33.26 -7.21
CA ALA A 454 15.44 33.35 -8.45
C ALA A 454 15.75 34.81 -8.85
N ASP A 455 14.85 35.75 -8.56
CA ASP A 455 15.10 37.19 -8.71
C ASP A 455 14.37 37.99 -7.63
N LEU A 456 15.12 38.66 -6.75
CA LEU A 456 14.56 39.41 -5.62
C LEU A 456 13.83 40.70 -6.05
N GLN A 457 13.97 41.14 -7.31
CA GLN A 457 13.32 42.36 -7.82
C GLN A 457 11.94 42.06 -8.40
N ILE A 458 11.67 40.82 -8.83
CA ILE A 458 10.41 40.42 -9.47
C ILE A 458 9.18 40.67 -8.59
N ALA A 459 9.35 40.72 -7.27
CA ALA A 459 8.27 41.02 -6.32
C ALA A 459 7.56 42.35 -6.64
N THR A 460 8.27 43.35 -7.17
CA THR A 460 7.66 44.64 -7.55
C THR A 460 6.71 44.53 -8.74
N HIS A 461 6.82 43.47 -9.53
CA HIS A 461 5.95 43.19 -10.68
C HIS A 461 4.90 42.14 -10.35
N VAL A 462 5.25 41.09 -9.60
CA VAL A 462 4.34 39.98 -9.27
C VAL A 462 3.22 40.42 -8.33
N VAL A 463 3.54 41.18 -7.26
CA VAL A 463 2.54 41.58 -6.26
C VAL A 463 1.42 42.42 -6.88
N PRO A 464 1.69 43.49 -7.66
CA PRO A 464 0.62 44.25 -8.30
C PRO A 464 -0.23 43.42 -9.27
N ASN A 465 0.38 42.51 -10.04
CA ASN A 465 -0.37 41.69 -11.00
C ASN A 465 -1.26 40.65 -10.32
N LEU A 466 -0.84 40.08 -9.19
CA LEU A 466 -1.69 39.22 -8.37
C LEU A 466 -2.88 39.98 -7.79
N VAL A 467 -2.67 41.20 -7.29
CA VAL A 467 -3.77 42.06 -6.81
C VAL A 467 -4.76 42.36 -7.95
N ILE A 468 -4.26 42.73 -9.13
CA ILE A 468 -5.10 42.97 -10.31
C ILE A 468 -5.89 41.72 -10.72
N ALA A 469 -5.29 40.53 -10.63
CA ALA A 469 -5.98 39.28 -10.93
C ALA A 469 -7.15 39.04 -9.96
N VAL A 470 -6.96 39.30 -8.67
CA VAL A 470 -8.02 39.22 -7.66
C VAL A 470 -9.14 40.23 -7.91
N GLU A 471 -8.81 41.48 -8.17
CA GLU A 471 -9.80 42.53 -8.43
C GLU A 471 -10.62 42.25 -9.70
N LYS A 472 -9.99 41.70 -10.75
CA LYS A 472 -10.70 41.29 -11.97
C LYS A 472 -11.58 40.06 -11.74
N GLY A 473 -11.12 39.11 -10.94
CA GLY A 473 -11.88 37.92 -10.56
C GLY A 473 -13.19 38.27 -9.85
N GLN A 474 -13.10 39.10 -8.79
CA GLN A 474 -14.26 39.56 -8.02
C GLN A 474 -15.32 40.28 -8.87
N ARG A 475 -14.90 41.08 -9.87
CA ARG A 475 -15.83 41.75 -10.79
C ARG A 475 -16.54 40.77 -11.73
N THR A 476 -15.89 39.68 -12.08
CA THR A 476 -16.46 38.65 -12.96
C THR A 476 -17.49 37.82 -12.18
N ASP A 477 -17.18 37.43 -10.94
CA ASP A 477 -18.09 36.71 -10.06
C ASP A 477 -19.32 37.56 -9.70
N ALA A 478 -19.12 38.85 -9.38
CA ALA A 478 -20.21 39.79 -9.12
C ALA A 478 -21.12 40.05 -10.34
N ASN A 479 -20.58 39.93 -11.56
CA ASN A 479 -21.37 40.05 -12.80
C ASN A 479 -22.10 38.75 -13.17
N MET A 480 -21.73 37.59 -12.62
CA MET A 480 -22.47 36.33 -12.79
C MET A 480 -23.56 36.12 -11.74
N MET A 481 -23.53 36.89 -10.66
CA MET A 481 -24.54 36.89 -9.59
C MET A 481 -25.67 37.91 -9.80
N ASN A 482 -25.57 38.77 -10.81
CA ASN A 482 -26.60 39.71 -11.27
C ASN A 482 -27.16 39.26 -12.62
#